data_AF-A0A8B8HX57-F1
#
_entry.id   AF-A0A8B8HX57-F1
#
_cell.length_a   1.000
_cell.length_b   1.000
_cell.length_c   1.000
_cell.angle_alpha   90.00
_cell.angle_beta   90.00
_cell.angle_gamma   90.00
#
_symmetry.space_group_name_H-M   'P 1'
#
loop_
_entity.id
_entity.type
_entity.pdbx_description
1 polymer ?
#
loop_
_entity_poly.entity_id
_entity_poly.type
_entity_poly.pdbx_seq_one_letter_code
_entity_poly.pdbx_strand_id
1 'polypeptide(L)'
;MLSRREKLLVQPWEDRRYKDHRQKVRGARAAVDAAAPPARPHVALKLKKCQRERERRDKLCADNFSLLQRLAHVMAVNRLDNHWDRPLPEYVCITIAYYFICTVTTLARRNGLD
;
A
#
# COMPACT_ATOMS: atom_id res chain seq x y z
N MET A 1 -26.54 -19.33 -65.44
CA MET A 1 -25.57 -20.43 -65.24
C MET A 1 -24.26 -20.03 -65.91
N LEU A 2 -23.13 -20.13 -65.21
CA LEU A 2 -21.82 -19.80 -65.78
C LEU A 2 -21.55 -20.63 -67.05
N SER A 3 -21.00 -19.99 -68.07
CA SER A 3 -20.59 -20.62 -69.32
C SER A 3 -19.52 -21.68 -69.06
N ARG A 4 -19.47 -22.73 -69.89
CA ARG A 4 -18.44 -23.80 -69.80
C ARG A 4 -17.03 -23.21 -69.83
N ARG A 5 -16.83 -22.11 -70.58
CA ARG A 5 -15.56 -21.38 -70.65
C ARG A 5 -15.20 -20.71 -69.32
N GLU A 6 -16.17 -20.08 -68.66
CA GLU A 6 -15.97 -19.41 -67.37
C GLU A 6 -15.66 -20.42 -66.26
N LYS A 7 -16.35 -21.57 -66.25
CA LYS A 7 -16.09 -22.64 -65.28
C LYS A 7 -14.67 -23.22 -65.38
N LEU A 8 -14.10 -23.27 -66.58
CA LEU A 8 -12.77 -23.85 -66.80
C LEU A 8 -11.65 -22.83 -66.65
N LEU A 9 -11.85 -21.59 -67.07
CA LEU A 9 -10.79 -20.59 -67.13
C LEU A 9 -10.81 -19.59 -65.97
N VAL A 10 -11.99 -19.26 -65.43
CA VAL A 10 -12.15 -18.16 -64.47
C VAL A 10 -12.34 -18.71 -63.06
N GLN A 11 -13.25 -19.68 -62.91
CA GLN A 11 -13.64 -20.23 -61.62
C GLN A 11 -12.47 -20.80 -60.78
N PRO A 12 -11.49 -21.55 -61.36
CA PRO A 12 -10.37 -22.08 -60.57
C PRO A 12 -9.46 -20.98 -59.98
N TRP A 13 -9.31 -19.86 -60.71
CA TRP A 13 -8.52 -18.72 -60.27
C TRP A 13 -9.23 -17.94 -59.17
N GLU A 14 -10.53 -17.74 -59.29
CA GLU A 14 -11.36 -17.12 -58.26
C GLU A 14 -11.37 -17.95 -56.98
N ASP A 15 -11.54 -19.27 -57.09
CA ASP A 15 -11.52 -20.18 -55.96
C ASP A 15 -10.17 -20.16 -55.24
N ARG A 16 -9.06 -20.12 -55.99
CA ARG A 16 -7.72 -20.02 -55.41
C ARG A 16 -7.53 -18.68 -54.69
N ARG A 17 -7.90 -17.57 -55.35
CA ARG A 17 -7.82 -16.23 -54.75
C ARG A 17 -8.67 -16.10 -53.49
N TYR A 18 -9.84 -16.72 -53.49
CA TYR A 18 -10.74 -16.76 -52.34
C TYR A 18 -10.13 -17.58 -51.19
N LYS A 19 -9.57 -18.75 -51.47
CA LYS A 19 -8.88 -19.58 -50.47
C LYS A 19 -7.69 -18.84 -49.86
N ASP A 20 -6.86 -18.21 -50.69
CA ASP A 20 -5.70 -17.43 -50.24
C ASP A 20 -6.12 -16.24 -49.37
N HIS A 21 -7.16 -15.51 -49.79
CA HIS A 21 -7.74 -14.41 -48.99
C HIS A 21 -8.25 -14.92 -47.64
N ARG A 22 -9.02 -16.02 -47.63
CA ARG A 22 -9.54 -16.60 -46.38
C ARG A 22 -8.42 -17.07 -45.46
N GLN A 23 -7.33 -17.60 -46.00
CA GLN A 23 -6.16 -17.98 -45.21
C GLN A 23 -5.49 -16.76 -44.57
N LYS A 24 -5.33 -15.66 -45.32
CA LYS A 24 -4.81 -14.39 -44.79
C LYS A 24 -5.71 -13.80 -43.70
N VAL A 25 -7.03 -13.82 -43.91
CA VAL A 25 -8.01 -13.35 -42.92
C VAL A 25 -7.98 -14.21 -41.65
N ARG A 26 -7.87 -15.54 -41.77
CA ARG A 26 -7.76 -16.44 -40.62
C ARG A 26 -6.47 -16.23 -39.82
N GLY A 27 -5.36 -15.88 -40.50
CA GLY A 27 -4.08 -15.60 -39.86
C GLY A 27 -3.92 -14.16 -39.36
N ALA A 28 -4.86 -13.27 -39.68
CA ALA A 28 -4.79 -11.88 -39.29
C ALA A 28 -4.90 -11.73 -37.76
N ARG A 29 -3.90 -11.09 -37.15
CA ARG A 29 -3.91 -10.70 -35.73
C ARG A 29 -4.40 -9.26 -35.60
N ALA A 30 -4.83 -8.87 -34.39
CA ALA A 30 -5.15 -7.48 -34.10
C ALA A 30 -3.95 -6.58 -34.43
N ALA A 31 -4.20 -5.46 -35.10
CA ALA A 31 -3.17 -4.50 -35.48
C ALA A 31 -2.54 -3.80 -34.26
N VAL A 32 -3.29 -3.74 -33.15
CA VAL A 32 -2.87 -3.15 -31.88
C VAL A 32 -3.05 -4.20 -30.80
N ASP A 33 -2.01 -4.39 -29.99
CA ASP A 33 -2.11 -5.18 -28.77
C ASP A 33 -2.97 -4.43 -27.75
N ALA A 34 -4.09 -5.03 -27.36
CA ALA A 34 -5.01 -4.51 -26.34
C ALA A 34 -4.84 -5.24 -25.00
N ALA A 35 -3.84 -6.11 -24.86
CA ALA A 35 -3.61 -6.85 -23.63
C ALA A 35 -3.15 -5.92 -22.50
N ALA A 36 -3.60 -6.24 -21.28
CA ALA A 36 -3.11 -5.55 -20.09
C ALA A 36 -1.61 -5.86 -19.91
N PRO A 37 -0.77 -4.84 -19.61
CA PRO A 37 0.62 -5.08 -19.28
C PRO A 37 0.76 -5.99 -18.06
N PRO A 38 1.83 -6.80 -17.99
CA PRO A 38 2.09 -7.64 -16.83
C PRO A 38 2.27 -6.79 -15.57
N ALA A 39 1.76 -7.31 -14.45
CA ALA A 39 1.84 -6.63 -13.17
C ALA A 39 3.31 -6.40 -12.77
N ARG A 40 3.65 -5.13 -12.52
CA ARG A 40 4.99 -4.71 -12.09
C ARG A 40 4.98 -4.50 -10.58
N PRO A 41 5.73 -5.28 -9.79
CA PRO A 41 5.70 -5.18 -8.32
C PRO A 41 6.13 -3.81 -7.81
N HIS A 42 7.04 -3.12 -8.51
CA HIS A 42 7.48 -1.75 -8.19
C HIS A 42 6.41 -0.67 -8.43
N VAL A 43 5.37 -0.96 -9.22
CA VAL A 43 4.20 -0.07 -9.42
C VAL A 43 3.15 -0.33 -8.36
N ALA A 44 2.92 -1.60 -8.02
CA ALA A 44 1.97 -2.00 -6.99
C ALA A 44 2.42 -1.60 -5.58
N LEU A 45 3.73 -1.65 -5.30
CA LEU A 45 4.28 -1.43 -3.96
C LEU A 45 5.15 -0.18 -3.90
N LYS A 46 4.79 0.75 -2.99
CA LYS A 46 5.58 1.96 -2.69
C LYS A 46 6.68 1.66 -1.66
N LEU A 47 7.63 0.79 -2.00
CA LEU A 47 8.65 0.28 -1.06
C LEU A 47 9.41 1.40 -0.31
N LYS A 48 9.80 2.48 -1.00
CA LYS A 48 10.46 3.64 -0.38
C LYS A 48 9.58 4.36 0.64
N LYS A 49 8.25 4.38 0.45
CA LYS A 49 7.33 4.92 1.45
C LYS A 49 7.32 4.03 2.69
N CYS A 50 7.19 2.72 2.50
CA CYS A 50 7.21 1.76 3.61
C CYS A 50 8.52 1.84 4.41
N GLN A 51 9.65 1.96 3.73
CA GLN A 51 10.96 2.14 4.37
C GLN A 51 11.00 3.41 5.23
N ARG A 52 10.62 4.57 4.67
CA ARG A 52 10.62 5.85 5.42
C ARG A 52 9.72 5.82 6.65
N GLU A 53 8.56 5.17 6.57
CA GLU A 53 7.68 5.04 7.73
C GLU A 53 8.30 4.17 8.84
N ARG A 54 9.05 3.11 8.48
CA ARG A 54 9.78 2.30 9.46
C ARG A 54 10.88 3.12 10.13
N GLU A 55 11.75 3.75 9.34
CA GLU A 55 12.84 4.59 9.85
C GLU A 55 12.32 5.72 10.76
N ARG A 56 11.19 6.35 10.39
CA ARG A 56 10.54 7.36 11.23
C ARG A 56 10.07 6.79 12.57
N ARG A 57 9.47 5.59 12.56
CA ARG A 57 9.02 4.92 13.79
C ARG A 57 10.20 4.56 14.69
N ASP A 58 11.27 4.04 14.10
CA ASP A 58 12.47 3.64 14.84
C ASP A 58 13.11 4.85 15.53
N LYS A 59 13.20 5.98 14.81
CA LYS A 59 13.65 7.25 15.38
C LYS A 59 12.76 7.71 16.54
N LEU A 60 11.45 7.69 16.35
CA LEU A 60 10.49 8.09 17.39
C LEU A 60 10.61 7.19 18.64
N CYS A 61 10.79 5.89 18.46
CA CYS A 61 11.00 4.96 19.57
C CYS A 61 12.30 5.25 20.33
N ALA A 62 13.41 5.51 19.62
CA ALA A 62 14.68 5.87 20.23
C ALA A 62 14.61 7.21 21.00
N ASP A 63 13.96 8.21 20.41
CA ASP A 63 13.75 9.53 21.03
C ASP A 63 12.88 9.40 22.30
N ASN A 64 11.79 8.63 22.24
CA ASN A 64 10.93 8.35 23.40
C ASN A 64 11.70 7.64 24.53
N PHE A 65 12.53 6.66 24.20
CA PHE A 65 13.33 5.94 25.19
C PHE A 65 14.33 6.88 25.88
N SER A 66 15.03 7.71 25.11
CA SER A 66 15.95 8.74 25.64
C SER A 66 15.24 9.74 26.55
N LEU A 67 14.03 10.19 26.16
CA LEU A 67 13.21 11.08 26.98
C LEU A 67 12.82 10.41 28.29
N LEU A 68 12.32 9.17 28.24
CA LEU A 68 11.93 8.42 29.44
C LEU A 68 13.12 8.22 30.39
N GLN A 69 14.30 7.88 29.88
CA GLN A 69 15.51 7.73 30.69
C GLN A 69 15.88 9.05 31.39
N ARG A 70 15.79 10.19 30.69
CA ARG A 70 16.04 11.52 31.27
C ARG A 70 15.00 11.88 32.32
N LEU A 71 13.73 11.65 32.05
CA LEU A 71 12.64 11.90 33.01
C LEU A 71 12.81 11.05 34.26
N ALA A 72 13.10 9.76 34.12
CA ALA A 72 13.36 8.86 35.23
C ALA A 72 14.52 9.36 36.10
N HIS A 73 15.60 9.84 35.48
CA HIS A 73 16.71 10.45 36.21
C HIS A 73 16.27 11.73 36.97
N VAL A 74 15.56 12.65 36.32
CA VAL A 74 15.07 13.88 36.97
C VAL A 74 14.17 13.55 38.17
N MET A 75 13.25 12.60 38.00
CA MET A 75 12.35 12.15 39.06
C MET A 75 13.12 11.49 40.22
N ALA A 76 14.18 10.72 39.94
CA ALA A 76 14.95 10.02 40.95
C ALA A 76 15.85 10.96 41.78
N VAL A 77 16.44 12.00 41.18
CA VAL A 77 17.42 12.87 41.86
C VAL A 77 16.72 13.94 42.72
N ASN A 78 15.40 14.15 42.58
CA ASN A 78 14.56 15.07 43.38
C ASN A 78 15.25 16.42 43.75
N ARG A 79 15.97 17.02 42.79
CA ARG A 79 16.72 18.29 42.98
C ARG A 79 15.84 19.53 42.95
N LEU A 80 14.60 19.40 42.54
CA LEU A 80 13.60 20.45 42.51
C LEU A 80 12.59 20.14 43.62
N ASP A 81 12.11 21.17 44.31
CA ASP A 81 10.99 21.05 45.26
C ASP A 81 9.72 20.67 44.50
N ASN A 82 9.57 19.38 44.21
CA ASN A 82 8.39 18.79 43.56
C ASN A 82 7.30 18.44 44.58
N HIS A 83 7.32 19.10 45.73
CA HIS A 83 6.33 18.92 46.79
C HIS A 83 5.23 19.95 46.62
N TRP A 84 4.01 19.45 46.44
CA TRP A 84 2.83 20.31 46.44
C TRP A 84 2.40 20.53 47.89
N ASP A 85 2.59 21.72 48.43
CA ASP A 85 2.14 22.09 49.78
C ASP A 85 0.60 21.99 49.94
N ARG A 86 -0.11 22.03 48.82
CA ARG A 86 -1.56 21.86 48.73
C ARG A 86 -1.88 20.72 47.76
N PRO A 87 -2.88 19.87 48.05
CA PRO A 87 -3.29 18.84 47.12
C PRO A 87 -3.69 19.48 45.79
N LEU A 88 -3.38 18.79 44.69
CA LEU A 88 -3.80 19.21 43.36
C LEU A 88 -5.32 19.44 43.35
N PRO A 89 -5.81 20.51 42.71
CA PRO A 89 -7.25 20.70 42.53
C PRO A 89 -7.89 19.47 41.88
N GLU A 90 -9.10 19.12 42.32
CA GLU A 90 -9.78 17.87 41.97
C GLU A 90 -9.90 17.64 40.44
N TYR A 91 -10.08 18.73 39.68
CA TYR A 91 -10.16 18.71 38.22
C TYR A 91 -8.85 18.29 37.53
N VAL A 92 -7.70 18.54 38.16
CA VAL A 92 -6.37 18.15 37.64
C VAL A 92 -6.13 16.65 37.86
N CYS A 93 -6.52 16.12 39.02
CA CYS A 93 -6.42 14.69 39.31
C CYS A 93 -7.29 13.85 38.35
N ILE A 94 -8.53 14.30 38.08
CA ILE A 94 -9.44 13.61 37.17
C ILE A 94 -8.88 13.60 35.73
N THR A 95 -8.33 14.72 35.28
CA THR A 95 -7.74 14.80 33.93
C THR A 95 -6.50 13.94 33.80
N ILE A 96 -5.58 13.98 34.77
CA ILE A 96 -4.38 13.10 34.76
C ILE A 96 -4.78 11.63 34.75
N ALA A 97 -5.75 11.22 35.59
CA ALA A 97 -6.26 9.85 35.62
C ALA A 97 -6.88 9.45 34.27
N TYR A 98 -7.68 10.32 33.65
CA TYR A 98 -8.27 10.07 32.34
C TYR A 98 -7.21 9.89 31.24
N TYR A 99 -6.22 10.79 31.17
CA TYR A 99 -5.13 10.68 30.18
C TYR A 99 -4.28 9.44 30.40
N PHE A 100 -4.03 9.05 31.66
CA PHE A 100 -3.31 7.83 31.99
C PHE A 100 -4.10 6.58 31.58
N ILE A 101 -5.40 6.49 31.91
CA ILE A 101 -6.25 5.36 31.53
C ILE A 101 -6.39 5.27 30.00
N CYS A 102 -6.62 6.39 29.31
CA CYS A 102 -6.71 6.42 27.84
C CYS A 102 -5.40 5.98 27.18
N THR A 103 -4.24 6.40 27.70
CA THR A 103 -2.94 6.00 27.13
C THR A 103 -2.64 4.53 27.37
N VAL A 104 -2.91 4.00 28.56
CA VAL A 104 -2.70 2.58 28.87
C VAL A 104 -3.63 1.68 28.04
N THR A 105 -4.93 2.01 27.95
CA THR A 105 -5.92 1.24 27.17
C THR A 105 -5.62 1.27 25.66
N THR A 106 -5.18 2.41 25.11
CA THR A 106 -4.77 2.49 23.71
C THR A 106 -3.47 1.75 23.42
N LEU A 107 -2.52 1.71 24.37
CA LEU A 107 -1.29 0.90 24.23
C LEU A 107 -1.57 -0.61 24.31
N ALA A 108 -2.42 -1.05 25.23
CA ALA A 108 -2.82 -2.45 25.39
C ALA A 108 -3.47 -3.00 24.11
N ARG A 109 -4.46 -2.26 23.57
CA ARG A 109 -5.13 -2.58 22.32
C ARG A 109 -4.18 -2.60 21.11
N ARG A 110 -3.15 -1.76 21.13
CA ARG A 110 -2.12 -1.71 20.07
C ARG A 110 -1.14 -2.88 20.12
N ASN A 111 -0.94 -3.46 21.30
CA ASN A 111 -0.08 -4.63 21.53
C ASN A 111 -0.85 -5.96 21.51
N GLY A 112 -2.17 -5.94 21.27
CA GLY A 112 -3.00 -7.15 21.24
C GLY A 112 -3.13 -7.84 22.59
N LEU A 113 -2.95 -7.09 23.68
CA LEU A 113 -3.15 -7.54 25.06
C LEU A 113 -4.58 -7.13 25.46
N ASP A 114 -5.57 -7.78 24.87
CA ASP A 114 -6.98 -7.72 25.30
C ASP A 114 -7.41 -9.14 25.72
#